data_AF-A0A2J7R4S3-F1
#
_entry.id   AF-A0A2J7R4S3-F1
#
_cell.length_a   1.000
_cell.length_b   1.000
_cell.length_c   1.000
_cell.angle_alpha   90.00
_cell.angle_beta   90.00
_cell.angle_gamma   90.00
#
_symmetry.space_group_name_H-M   'P 1'
#
loop_
_entity.id
_entity.type
_entity.pdbx_description
1 polymer ?
#
loop_
_entity_poly.entity_id
_entity_poly.type
_entity_poly.pdbx_seq_one_letter_code
_entity_poly.pdbx_strand_id
1 'polypeptide(L)'
;MRRPVRPSVSEEEVYALSALLESDRRHTIRELARETGLAHTTVRHILKERLGIRKIASRWNPPIILQAKARPHAAQAVADLFDQWGWEVLYHPPYSPDLSPCDFNLISKMKEPLRGIRFRTAPEILQAVDRSIRTITQQALLKVSYDFHIAGNGLYTMLVTTLNESKTSKHVCILYHL
;
A
#
# COMPACT_ATOMS: atom_id res chain seq x y z
N MET A 1 12.13 20.23 -38.03
CA MET A 1 11.48 19.73 -36.80
C MET A 1 11.70 20.74 -35.68
N ARG A 2 10.65 21.34 -35.11
CA ARG A 2 10.80 22.23 -33.94
C ARG A 2 11.09 21.37 -32.71
N ARG A 3 12.18 21.65 -31.99
CA ARG A 3 12.46 21.00 -30.71
C ARG A 3 11.33 21.37 -29.72
N PRO A 4 10.82 20.43 -28.91
CA PRO A 4 9.84 20.77 -27.87
C PRO A 4 10.51 21.75 -26.91
N VAL A 5 9.94 22.95 -26.77
CA VAL A 5 10.39 23.92 -25.77
C VAL A 5 10.09 23.31 -24.41
N ARG A 6 11.10 23.23 -23.56
CA ARG A 6 10.95 22.81 -22.16
C ARG A 6 9.96 23.79 -21.52
N PRO A 7 8.83 23.33 -20.94
CA PRO A 7 7.98 24.24 -20.18
C PRO A 7 8.85 24.85 -19.07
N SER A 8 8.88 26.18 -18.99
CA SER A 8 9.52 26.93 -17.92
C SER A 8 8.67 26.75 -16.67
N VAL A 9 8.85 25.62 -16.00
CA VAL A 9 8.16 25.30 -14.76
C VAL A 9 8.75 26.16 -13.64
N SER A 10 7.91 26.91 -12.93
CA SER A 10 8.34 27.66 -11.75
C SER A 10 8.41 26.74 -10.52
N GLU A 11 9.26 27.08 -9.54
CA GLU A 11 9.32 26.30 -8.29
C GLU A 11 7.98 26.37 -7.51
N GLU A 12 7.20 27.43 -7.70
CA GLU A 12 5.87 27.59 -7.12
C GLU A 12 4.89 26.52 -7.64
N GLU A 13 4.93 26.19 -8.93
CA GLU A 13 4.12 25.15 -9.54
C GLU A 13 4.50 23.74 -9.03
N VAL A 14 5.80 23.52 -8.81
CA VAL A 14 6.31 22.27 -8.23
C VAL A 14 5.81 22.12 -6.79
N TYR A 15 5.89 23.21 -6.01
CA TYR A 15 5.44 23.23 -4.62
C TYR A 15 3.92 23.03 -4.50
N ALA A 16 3.13 23.68 -5.35
CA ALA A 16 1.68 23.51 -5.37
C ALA A 16 1.28 22.05 -5.66
N LEU A 17 1.96 21.42 -6.63
CA LEU A 17 1.73 20.00 -6.93
C LEU A 17 2.19 19.08 -5.79
N SER A 18 3.32 19.35 -5.15
CA SER A 18 3.77 18.54 -4.01
C SER A 18 2.82 18.66 -2.82
N ALA A 19 2.33 19.87 -2.51
CA ALA A 19 1.40 20.09 -1.41
C ALA A 19 0.05 19.35 -1.63
N LEU A 20 -0.48 19.36 -2.86
CA LEU A 20 -1.70 18.61 -3.20
C LEU A 20 -1.52 17.09 -3.11
N LEU A 21 -0.33 16.58 -3.45
CA LEU A 21 -0.01 15.16 -3.29
C LEU A 21 0.21 14.75 -1.85
N GLU A 22 0.74 15.66 -1.02
CA GLU A 22 0.92 15.42 0.41
C GLU A 22 -0.42 15.39 1.16
N SER A 23 -1.39 16.21 0.74
CA SER A 23 -2.74 16.21 1.32
C SER A 23 -3.56 14.99 0.88
N ASP A 24 -3.56 14.65 -0.41
CA ASP A 24 -4.18 13.43 -0.92
C ASP A 24 -3.40 12.83 -2.10
N ARG A 25 -2.88 11.62 -1.89
CA ARG A 25 -2.12 10.87 -2.91
C ARG A 25 -3.02 10.23 -3.98
N ARG A 26 -4.34 10.40 -3.90
CA ARG A 26 -5.33 9.80 -4.82
C ARG A 26 -5.71 10.71 -5.98
N HIS A 27 -5.18 11.93 -6.06
CA HIS A 27 -5.46 12.83 -7.16
C HIS A 27 -5.08 12.24 -8.52
N THR A 28 -5.99 12.35 -9.48
CA THR A 28 -5.71 12.09 -10.89
C THR A 28 -4.93 13.25 -11.50
N ILE A 29 -4.20 12.99 -12.59
CA ILE A 29 -3.51 14.07 -13.35
C ILE A 29 -4.53 15.14 -13.80
N ARG A 30 -5.79 14.76 -14.05
CA ARG A 30 -6.87 15.69 -14.45
C ARG A 30 -7.25 16.62 -13.30
N GLU A 31 -7.38 16.09 -12.09
CA GLU A 31 -7.69 16.88 -10.90
C GLU A 31 -6.53 17.81 -10.54
N LEU A 32 -5.30 17.30 -10.55
CA LEU A 32 -4.10 18.13 -10.34
C LEU A 32 -4.01 19.25 -11.38
N ALA A 33 -4.26 18.96 -12.65
CA ALA A 33 -4.28 19.98 -13.72
C ALA A 33 -5.39 21.01 -13.52
N ARG A 34 -6.57 20.59 -13.05
CA ARG A 34 -7.70 21.49 -12.76
C ARG A 34 -7.41 22.39 -11.56
N GLU A 35 -6.79 21.86 -10.51
CA GLU A 35 -6.52 22.57 -9.26
C GLU A 35 -5.32 23.51 -9.37
N THR A 36 -4.29 23.10 -10.10
CA THR A 36 -3.10 23.94 -10.34
C THR A 36 -3.25 24.86 -11.55
N GLY A 37 -4.30 24.68 -12.35
CA GLY A 37 -4.50 25.41 -13.62
C GLY A 37 -3.47 25.05 -14.71
N LEU A 38 -2.63 24.04 -14.46
CA LEU A 38 -1.55 23.66 -15.36
C LEU A 38 -2.04 22.74 -16.49
N ALA A 39 -1.33 22.82 -17.61
CA ALA A 39 -1.55 21.86 -18.69
C ALA A 39 -1.22 20.43 -18.21
N HIS A 40 -2.04 19.48 -18.66
CA HIS A 40 -1.93 18.06 -18.32
C HIS A 40 -0.53 17.46 -18.61
N THR A 41 0.14 17.96 -19.65
CA THR A 41 1.50 17.59 -20.04
C THR A 41 2.54 18.14 -19.06
N THR A 42 2.34 19.35 -18.56
CA THR A 42 3.20 20.00 -17.56
C THR A 42 3.13 19.28 -16.23
N VAL A 43 1.93 18.97 -15.73
CA VAL A 43 1.75 18.17 -14.51
C VAL A 43 2.46 16.83 -14.63
N ARG A 44 2.25 16.10 -15.74
CA ARG A 44 2.94 14.82 -15.98
C ARG A 44 4.48 14.97 -16.00
N HIS A 45 4.99 16.04 -16.59
CA HIS A 45 6.43 16.31 -16.65
C HIS A 45 7.00 16.64 -15.26
N ILE A 46 6.32 17.47 -14.45
CA ILE A 46 6.74 17.82 -13.10
C ILE A 46 6.78 16.60 -12.20
N LEU A 47 5.69 15.82 -12.19
CA LEU A 47 5.60 14.59 -11.40
C LEU A 47 6.78 13.65 -11.70
N LYS A 48 7.06 13.41 -12.98
CA LYS A 48 8.08 12.45 -13.39
C LYS A 48 9.51 12.96 -13.29
N GLU A 49 9.77 14.17 -13.80
CA GLU A 49 11.13 14.67 -14.03
C GLU A 49 11.64 15.58 -12.90
N ARG A 50 10.74 16.14 -12.07
CA ARG A 50 11.12 17.01 -10.94
C ARG A 50 10.91 16.34 -9.59
N LEU A 51 9.77 15.69 -9.40
CA LEU A 51 9.44 15.00 -8.15
C LEU A 51 9.88 13.52 -8.13
N GLY A 52 10.38 12.99 -9.25
CA GLY A 52 10.84 11.59 -9.35
C GLY A 52 9.72 10.55 -9.28
N ILE A 53 8.47 11.00 -9.34
CA ILE A 53 7.32 10.19 -9.04
C ILE A 53 7.00 9.26 -10.21
N ARG A 54 6.93 7.97 -9.92
CA ARG A 54 6.54 6.93 -10.88
C ARG A 54 5.09 6.49 -10.68
N LYS A 55 4.38 6.31 -11.79
CA LYS A 55 3.04 5.70 -11.82
C LYS A 55 3.17 4.21 -11.56
N ILE A 56 2.59 3.72 -10.47
CA ILE A 56 2.62 2.31 -10.10
C ILE A 56 1.45 1.55 -10.74
N ALA A 57 0.24 2.13 -10.72
CA ALA A 57 -0.96 1.49 -11.25
C ALA A 57 -1.89 2.50 -11.94
N SER A 58 -2.67 2.01 -12.90
CA SER A 58 -3.75 2.76 -13.54
C SER A 58 -5.07 2.66 -12.78
N ARG A 59 -5.24 1.69 -11.90
CA ARG A 59 -6.42 1.53 -11.06
C ARG A 59 -5.97 1.54 -9.61
N TRP A 60 -6.57 2.43 -8.82
CA TRP A 60 -6.50 2.33 -7.37
C TRP A 60 -7.47 1.23 -6.95
N ASN A 61 -6.92 0.13 -6.44
CA ASN A 61 -7.72 -0.83 -5.69
C ASN A 61 -7.47 -0.53 -4.21
N PRO A 62 -8.50 -0.21 -3.42
CA PRO A 62 -8.31 -0.03 -2.00
C PRO A 62 -7.65 -1.27 -1.39
N PRO A 63 -6.69 -1.10 -0.46
CA PRO A 63 -6.12 -2.23 0.24
C PRO A 63 -7.21 -2.92 1.04
N ILE A 64 -7.16 -4.25 1.00
CA ILE A 64 -8.01 -5.13 1.78
C ILE A 64 -7.25 -5.47 3.07
N ILE A 65 -7.85 -5.22 4.22
CA ILE A 65 -7.25 -5.42 5.54
C ILE A 65 -7.77 -6.70 6.16
N LEU A 66 -6.86 -7.59 6.56
CA LEU A 66 -7.16 -8.78 7.36
C LEU A 66 -6.61 -8.57 8.77
N GLN A 67 -7.49 -8.52 9.77
CA GLN A 67 -7.11 -8.31 11.16
C GLN A 67 -7.97 -9.12 12.11
N ALA A 68 -7.35 -9.70 13.14
CA ALA A 68 -8.08 -10.38 14.20
C ALA A 68 -8.98 -9.38 14.96
N LYS A 69 -10.18 -9.82 15.38
CA LYS A 69 -11.16 -8.99 16.12
C LYS A 69 -10.76 -8.73 17.58
N ALA A 70 -9.56 -8.22 17.82
CA ALA A 70 -9.18 -7.72 19.14
C ALA A 70 -9.98 -6.45 19.46
N ARG A 71 -10.27 -6.21 20.75
CA ARG A 71 -11.01 -5.03 21.22
C ARG A 71 -10.55 -3.69 20.61
N PRO A 72 -9.25 -3.37 20.50
CA PRO A 72 -8.82 -2.12 19.87
C PRO A 72 -9.11 -2.06 18.35
N HIS A 73 -9.19 -3.20 17.67
CA HIS A 73 -9.44 -3.27 16.22
C HIS A 73 -10.93 -3.26 15.88
N ALA A 74 -11.78 -3.63 16.84
CA ALA A 74 -13.24 -3.54 16.74
C ALA A 74 -13.79 -2.18 17.21
N ALA A 75 -12.92 -1.24 17.60
CA ALA A 75 -13.33 0.09 18.03
C ALA A 75 -13.91 0.89 16.83
N GLN A 76 -15.00 1.62 17.07
CA GLN A 76 -15.66 2.40 16.01
C GLN A 76 -14.72 3.40 15.35
N ALA A 77 -13.85 4.05 16.13
CA ALA A 77 -12.85 4.98 15.60
C ALA A 77 -11.91 4.34 14.55
N VAL A 78 -11.66 3.03 14.63
CA VAL A 78 -10.85 2.31 13.63
C VAL A 78 -11.68 2.00 12.39
N ALA A 79 -12.97 1.65 12.55
CA ALA A 79 -13.89 1.47 11.43
C ALA A 79 -14.10 2.77 10.66
N ASP A 80 -14.34 3.89 11.36
CA ASP A 80 -14.50 5.21 10.76
C ASP A 80 -13.27 5.63 9.95
N LEU A 81 -12.07 5.28 10.43
CA LEU A 81 -10.80 5.54 9.75
C LEU A 81 -10.66 4.71 8.47
N PHE A 82 -11.04 3.43 8.52
CA PHE A 82 -11.04 2.58 7.33
C PHE A 82 -12.07 3.05 6.30
N ASP A 83 -13.25 3.48 6.74
CA ASP A 83 -14.26 4.06 5.86
C ASP A 83 -13.78 5.37 5.23
N GLN A 84 -13.16 6.25 6.01
CA GLN A 84 -12.55 7.49 5.50
C GLN A 84 -11.45 7.19 4.46
N TRP A 85 -10.67 6.15 4.67
CA TRP A 85 -9.66 5.71 3.71
C TRP A 85 -10.23 4.82 2.60
N GLY A 86 -11.51 4.44 2.65
CA GLY A 86 -12.14 3.51 1.72
C GLY A 86 -11.48 2.13 1.70
N TRP A 87 -10.93 1.68 2.83
CA TRP A 87 -10.30 0.37 2.96
C TRP A 87 -11.34 -0.68 3.34
N GLU A 88 -11.28 -1.85 2.69
CA GLU A 88 -12.20 -2.95 2.99
C GLU A 88 -11.61 -3.84 4.08
N VAL A 89 -12.38 -4.15 5.12
CA VAL A 89 -11.96 -5.07 6.19
C VAL A 89 -12.55 -6.45 5.94
N LEU A 90 -11.69 -7.46 5.77
CA LEU A 90 -12.13 -8.85 5.67
C LEU A 90 -12.58 -9.37 7.02
N TYR A 91 -13.64 -10.17 6.99
CA TYR A 91 -14.06 -10.94 8.15
C TYR A 91 -12.94 -11.90 8.57
N HIS A 92 -12.51 -11.79 9.83
CA HIS A 92 -11.65 -12.76 10.49
C HIS A 92 -12.43 -13.44 11.62
N PRO A 93 -12.58 -14.78 11.61
CA PRO A 93 -13.28 -15.48 12.67
C PRO A 93 -12.52 -15.40 14.02
N PRO A 94 -13.23 -15.48 15.15
CA PRO A 94 -12.60 -15.54 16.46
C PRO A 94 -11.70 -16.77 16.61
N TYR A 95 -10.54 -16.60 17.26
CA TYR A 95 -9.61 -17.69 17.61
C TYR A 95 -9.08 -18.52 16.43
N SER A 96 -8.91 -17.91 15.26
CA SER A 96 -8.35 -18.59 14.07
C SER A 96 -6.96 -18.05 13.67
N PRO A 97 -5.91 -18.30 14.48
CA PRO A 97 -4.56 -17.86 14.14
C PRO A 97 -4.02 -18.54 12.86
N ASP A 98 -4.55 -19.70 12.50
CA ASP A 98 -4.29 -20.41 11.24
C ASP A 98 -4.76 -19.65 10.00
N LEU A 99 -5.76 -18.77 10.15
CA LEU A 99 -6.27 -17.89 9.10
C LEU A 99 -5.59 -16.52 9.08
N SER A 100 -4.59 -16.29 9.94
CA SER A 100 -3.79 -15.08 9.93
C SER A 100 -2.45 -15.37 9.27
N PRO A 101 -2.15 -14.81 8.09
CA PRO A 101 -0.85 -15.00 7.44
C PRO A 101 0.32 -14.51 8.31
N CYS A 102 0.06 -13.53 9.19
CA CYS A 102 1.02 -13.04 10.16
C CYS A 102 1.36 -14.10 11.22
N ASP A 103 0.34 -14.68 11.83
CA ASP A 103 0.50 -15.66 12.91
C ASP A 103 1.00 -17.02 12.39
N PHE A 104 0.52 -17.45 11.23
CA PHE A 104 0.89 -18.73 10.64
C PHE A 104 2.35 -18.78 10.17
N ASN A 105 2.85 -17.72 9.55
CA ASN A 105 4.10 -17.78 8.78
C ASN A 105 5.09 -16.66 9.13
N LEU A 106 4.63 -15.40 9.13
CA LEU A 106 5.53 -14.24 9.24
C LEU A 106 6.22 -14.17 10.61
N ILE A 107 5.45 -14.31 11.70
CA ILE A 107 5.98 -14.21 13.06
C ILE A 107 6.97 -15.35 13.35
N SER A 108 6.70 -16.55 12.85
CA SER A 108 7.58 -17.71 12.99
C SER A 108 8.93 -17.48 12.31
N LYS A 109 8.92 -17.02 11.05
CA LYS A 109 10.15 -16.69 10.29
C LYS A 109 10.93 -15.55 10.91
N MET A 110 10.23 -14.53 11.43
CA MET A 110 10.87 -13.41 12.12
C MET A 110 11.55 -13.87 13.42
N LYS A 111 10.93 -14.79 14.17
CA LYS A 111 11.45 -15.28 15.46
C LYS A 111 12.57 -16.31 15.32
N GLU A 112 12.63 -17.05 14.22
CA GLU A 112 13.64 -18.09 13.98
C GLU A 112 15.09 -17.61 14.19
N PRO A 113 15.57 -16.51 13.56
CA PRO A 113 16.93 -16.01 13.78
C PRO A 113 17.15 -15.40 15.16
N LEU A 114 16.09 -15.13 15.92
CA LEU A 114 16.15 -14.57 17.27
C LEU A 114 16.15 -15.67 18.34
N ARG A 115 15.87 -16.92 17.95
CA ARG A 115 15.68 -18.04 18.88
C ARG A 115 17.00 -18.38 19.58
N GLY A 116 16.95 -18.48 20.90
CA GLY A 116 18.12 -18.83 21.73
C GLY A 116 19.05 -17.65 22.05
N ILE A 117 18.81 -16.46 21.47
CA ILE A 117 19.57 -15.25 21.81
C ILE A 117 18.97 -14.61 23.08
N ARG A 118 19.83 -14.25 24.03
CA ARG A 118 19.44 -13.51 25.23
C ARG A 118 19.79 -12.04 25.07
N PHE A 119 18.78 -11.22 24.86
CA PHE A 119 18.92 -9.77 24.83
C PHE A 119 18.87 -9.21 26.25
N ARG A 120 19.71 -8.21 26.53
CA ARG A 120 19.75 -7.56 27.86
C ARG A 120 19.04 -6.22 27.89
N THR A 121 18.80 -5.63 26.72
CA THR A 121 18.19 -4.30 26.59
C THR A 121 17.15 -4.26 25.47
N ALA A 122 16.14 -3.39 25.60
CA ALA A 122 15.10 -3.23 24.58
C ALA A 122 15.64 -2.74 23.21
N PRO A 123 16.61 -1.81 23.12
CA PRO A 123 17.17 -1.38 21.83
C PRO A 123 17.83 -2.52 21.06
N GLU A 124 18.47 -3.45 21.77
CA GLU A 124 19.11 -4.62 21.19
C GLU A 124 18.08 -5.55 20.52
N ILE A 125 16.92 -5.74 21.17
CA ILE A 125 15.79 -6.51 20.63
C ILE A 125 15.26 -5.83 19.35
N LEU A 126 15.03 -4.52 19.40
CA LEU A 126 14.50 -3.77 18.25
C LEU A 126 15.43 -3.87 17.04
N GLN A 127 16.74 -3.72 17.23
CA GLN A 127 17.72 -3.87 16.16
C GLN A 127 17.80 -5.29 15.60
N ALA A 128 17.63 -6.31 16.44
CA ALA A 128 17.64 -7.69 16.00
C ALA A 128 16.35 -8.03 15.21
N VAL A 129 15.20 -7.53 15.65
CA VAL A 129 13.93 -7.65 14.95
C VAL A 129 13.98 -6.94 13.60
N ASP A 130 14.50 -5.71 13.53
CA ASP A 130 14.62 -4.97 12.26
C ASP A 130 15.49 -5.73 11.25
N ARG A 131 16.63 -6.27 11.71
CA ARG A 131 17.48 -7.12 10.87
C ARG A 131 16.77 -8.38 10.39
N SER A 132 15.99 -9.03 11.26
CA SER A 132 15.22 -10.22 10.91
C SER A 132 14.16 -9.91 9.84
N ILE A 133 13.41 -8.82 10.01
CA ILE A 133 12.38 -8.37 9.05
C ILE A 133 13.01 -8.10 7.68
N ARG A 134 14.17 -7.44 7.62
CA ARG A 134 14.90 -7.18 6.35
C ARG A 134 15.38 -8.43 5.65
N THR A 135 15.56 -9.53 6.39
CA THR A 135 15.99 -10.82 5.84
C THR A 135 14.81 -11.57 5.19
N ILE A 136 13.56 -11.23 5.54
CA ILE A 136 12.36 -11.82 4.94
C ILE A 136 12.23 -11.27 3.51
N THR A 137 12.54 -12.10 2.52
CA THR A 137 12.50 -11.71 1.10
C THR A 137 11.07 -11.51 0.61
N GLN A 138 10.90 -10.71 -0.45
CA GLN A 138 9.60 -10.55 -1.13
C GLN A 138 9.02 -11.90 -1.60
N GLN A 139 9.88 -12.85 -2.00
CA GLN A 139 9.46 -14.21 -2.36
C GLN A 139 8.87 -14.98 -1.17
N ALA A 140 9.42 -14.80 0.03
CA ALA A 140 8.88 -15.41 1.24
C ALA A 140 7.51 -14.83 1.60
N LEU A 141 7.27 -13.54 1.34
CA LEU A 141 5.97 -12.88 1.53
C LEU A 141 4.93 -13.30 0.48
N LEU A 142 5.33 -13.44 -0.79
CA LEU A 142 4.46 -13.94 -1.85
C LEU A 142 4.00 -15.38 -1.58
N LYS A 143 4.90 -16.22 -1.04
CA LYS A 143 4.56 -17.57 -0.62
C LYS A 143 3.54 -17.58 0.53
N VAL A 144 3.64 -16.65 1.49
CA VAL A 144 2.64 -16.51 2.56
C VAL A 144 1.25 -16.21 1.99
N SER A 145 1.18 -15.34 0.98
CA SER A 145 -0.08 -15.00 0.30
C SER A 145 -0.66 -16.21 -0.47
N TYR A 146 0.18 -16.97 -1.17
CA TYR A 146 -0.26 -18.16 -1.90
C TYR A 146 -0.66 -19.32 -0.98
N ASP A 147 0.08 -19.55 0.11
CA ASP A 147 -0.25 -20.60 1.08
C ASP A 147 -1.58 -20.30 1.79
N PHE A 148 -1.87 -19.03 2.06
CA PHE A 148 -3.19 -18.58 2.54
C PHE A 148 -4.32 -18.87 1.54
N HIS A 149 -4.05 -18.72 0.23
CA HIS A 149 -5.01 -19.05 -0.83
C HIS A 149 -5.35 -20.55 -0.89
N ILE A 150 -4.40 -21.43 -0.58
CA ILE A 150 -4.61 -22.90 -0.60
C ILE A 150 -5.26 -23.42 0.69
N ALA A 151 -4.97 -22.81 1.85
CA ALA A 151 -5.52 -23.25 3.14
C ALA A 151 -7.00 -22.85 3.35
N GLY A 152 -7.49 -21.83 2.65
CA GLY A 152 -8.88 -21.41 2.71
C GLY A 152 -9.80 -22.29 1.86
N ASN A 153 -10.44 -23.30 2.46
CA ASN A 153 -11.48 -24.16 1.86
C ASN A 153 -12.45 -23.39 0.94
N GLY A 154 -12.18 -23.34 -0.37
CA GLY A 154 -13.11 -23.11 -1.49
C GLY A 154 -13.95 -21.82 -1.54
N LEU A 155 -14.18 -21.12 -0.42
CA LEU A 155 -15.08 -19.97 -0.28
C LEU A 155 -14.33 -18.63 -0.35
N TYR A 156 -13.02 -18.62 -0.07
CA TYR A 156 -12.15 -17.44 -0.25
C TYR A 156 -11.55 -17.33 -1.66
N THR A 157 -11.90 -18.26 -2.57
CA THR A 157 -11.46 -18.29 -3.97
C THR A 157 -11.96 -17.09 -4.79
N MET A 158 -13.01 -16.41 -4.35
CA MET A 158 -13.63 -15.28 -5.06
C MET A 158 -12.92 -13.92 -4.87
N LEU A 159 -12.01 -13.76 -3.90
CA LEU A 159 -11.39 -12.45 -3.64
C LEU A 159 -10.02 -12.25 -4.30
N VAL A 160 -9.38 -13.32 -4.77
CA VAL A 160 -8.09 -13.22 -5.49
C VAL A 160 -8.30 -13.05 -6.99
N THR A 161 -9.45 -13.45 -7.53
CA THR A 161 -9.75 -13.31 -8.97
C THR A 161 -10.09 -11.88 -9.39
N THR A 162 -10.39 -10.94 -8.49
CA THR A 162 -10.58 -9.53 -8.87
C THR A 162 -9.28 -8.76 -9.12
N LEU A 163 -8.12 -9.41 -8.96
CA LEU A 163 -6.84 -8.91 -9.50
C LEU A 163 -6.60 -9.34 -10.95
N ASN A 164 -7.43 -10.21 -11.53
CA ASN A 164 -7.36 -10.58 -12.93
C ASN A 164 -8.75 -10.54 -13.58
N GLU A 165 -9.00 -9.44 -14.29
CA GLU A 165 -10.13 -9.24 -15.20
C GLU A 165 -11.52 -8.99 -14.56
N SER A 166 -11.83 -7.71 -14.31
CA SER A 166 -13.17 -7.21 -14.58
C SER A 166 -13.15 -5.83 -15.25
N LYS A 167 -13.58 -5.85 -16.52
CA LYS A 167 -13.90 -4.71 -17.34
C LYS A 167 -15.21 -4.11 -16.83
N THR A 168 -15.16 -3.03 -16.06
CA THR A 168 -16.15 -1.94 -16.10
C THR A 168 -15.62 -0.71 -15.35
N SER A 169 -15.68 0.41 -16.07
CA SER A 169 -15.52 1.82 -15.69
C SER A 169 -16.08 2.17 -14.28
N LYS A 170 -15.59 3.12 -13.47
CA LYS A 170 -15.00 4.46 -13.70
C LYS A 170 -14.10 4.80 -12.49
N HIS A 171 -13.19 5.77 -12.66
CA HIS A 171 -12.21 6.31 -11.69
C HIS A 171 -10.83 5.60 -11.70
N VAL A 172 -9.90 6.23 -12.41
CA VAL A 172 -8.50 5.81 -12.61
C VAL A 172 -7.64 6.71 -11.74
N CYS A 173 -7.54 6.42 -10.45
CA CYS A 173 -6.59 7.08 -9.55
C CYS A 173 -5.21 6.47 -9.77
N ILE A 174 -4.20 7.34 -9.97
CA ILE A 174 -2.82 6.94 -10.23
C ILE A 174 -2.06 7.08 -8.92
N LEU A 175 -1.69 5.96 -8.31
CA LEU A 175 -0.79 5.99 -7.15
C LEU A 175 0.64 6.31 -7.61
N TYR A 176 1.23 7.19 -6.82
CA TYR A 176 2.50 7.85 -7.03
C TYR A 176 3.38 7.56 -5.81
N HIS A 177 4.60 7.04 -6.02
CA HIS A 177 5.60 6.87 -4.96
C HIS A 177 6.78 7.81 -5.23
N LEU A 178 7.30 8.44 -4.16
CA LEU A 178 8.49 9.30 -4.12
C LEU A 178 9.79 8.49 -4.29
#